data_AF-A0A496LWJ6-F1
#
_entry.id   AF-A0A496LWJ6-F1
#
_cell.length_a   1.000
_cell.length_b   1.000
_cell.length_c   1.000
_cell.angle_alpha   90.00
_cell.angle_beta   90.00
_cell.angle_gamma   90.00
#
_symmetry.space_group_name_H-M   'P 1'
#
loop_
_entity.id
_entity.type
_entity.pdbx_description
1 polymer ?
#
loop_
_entity_poly.entity_id
_entity_poly.type
_entity_poly.pdbx_seq_one_letter_code
_entity_poly.pdbx_strand_id
1 'polypeptide(L)'
;MQWFNLEDNVNLLGLIGAIAIVLATVFVVSRLVGQMKVAKPDAELSEHSWDGIGEYKNPVPLGWAIVYAICIVWALWYMIAGYPVNSYSQIGEYNEEVAAANAKFEKRFANVDAKTLHAMGESLFLVQCSSCHGITGDGINGKAADLSKWGSEEGI
;
A
#
# COMPACT_ATOMS: atom_id res chain seq x y z
N MET A 1 -14.33 -14.37 -0.11
CA MET A 1 -13.07 -13.61 -0.29
C MET A 1 -12.51 -13.90 -1.67
N GLN A 2 -12.65 -12.95 -2.60
CA GLN A 2 -12.19 -13.08 -3.98
C GLN A 2 -10.83 -12.36 -4.09
N TRP A 3 -9.83 -12.85 -3.36
CA TRP A 3 -8.53 -12.18 -3.22
C TRP A 3 -7.73 -12.13 -4.53
N PHE A 4 -8.08 -12.97 -5.49
CA PHE A 4 -7.53 -12.99 -6.84
C PHE A 4 -8.59 -12.54 -7.86
N ASN A 5 -9.15 -11.35 -7.64
CA ASN A 5 -10.10 -10.75 -8.56
C ASN A 5 -9.37 -9.91 -9.62
N LEU A 6 -9.16 -10.48 -10.81
CA LEU A 6 -8.53 -9.81 -11.95
C LEU A 6 -9.49 -8.95 -12.78
N GLU A 7 -10.78 -8.94 -12.44
CA GLU A 7 -11.76 -8.01 -13.02
C GLU A 7 -11.63 -6.61 -12.39
N ASP A 8 -10.96 -6.52 -11.24
CA ASP A 8 -10.59 -5.25 -10.62
C ASP A 8 -9.32 -4.69 -11.28
N ASN A 9 -9.43 -3.49 -11.84
CA ASN A 9 -8.33 -2.82 -12.56
C ASN A 9 -7.11 -2.57 -11.66
N VAL A 10 -7.29 -2.33 -10.36
CA VAL A 10 -6.20 -2.07 -9.42
C VAL A 10 -5.42 -3.36 -9.18
N ASN A 11 -6.13 -4.47 -8.92
CA ASN A 11 -5.49 -5.77 -8.74
C ASN A 11 -4.77 -6.24 -10.00
N LEU A 12 -5.39 -6.07 -11.17
CA LEU A 12 -4.80 -6.43 -12.46
C LEU A 12 -3.53 -5.63 -12.74
N LEU A 13 -3.58 -4.30 -12.61
CA LEU A 13 -2.41 -3.44 -12.82
C LEU A 13 -1.31 -3.72 -11.80
N GLY A 14 -1.66 -3.95 -10.54
CA GLY A 14 -0.73 -4.33 -9.48
C GLY A 14 0.00 -5.64 -9.80
N LEU A 15 -0.73 -6.66 -10.26
CA LEU A 15 -0.14 -7.94 -10.64
C LEU A 15 0.76 -7.83 -11.88
N ILE A 16 0.31 -7.12 -12.91
CA ILE A 16 1.12 -6.86 -14.12
C ILE A 16 2.40 -6.12 -13.73
N GLY A 17 2.31 -5.09 -12.89
CA GLY A 17 3.46 -4.35 -12.39
C GLY A 17 4.43 -5.24 -11.62
N ALA A 18 3.94 -6.09 -10.73
CA ALA A 18 4.76 -7.03 -9.97
C ALA A 18 5.52 -8.01 -10.88
N ILE A 19 4.83 -8.60 -11.86
CA ILE A 19 5.45 -9.51 -12.84
C ILE A 19 6.52 -8.77 -13.66
N ALA A 20 6.20 -7.57 -14.15
CA ALA A 20 7.14 -6.76 -14.93
C ALA A 20 8.41 -6.43 -14.14
N ILE A 21 8.28 -6.06 -12.86
CA ILE A 21 9.41 -5.77 -11.97
C ILE A 21 10.28 -7.02 -11.77
N VAL A 22 9.66 -8.17 -11.51
CA VAL A 22 10.40 -9.42 -11.31
C VAL A 22 11.17 -9.80 -12.56
N LEU A 23 10.52 -9.77 -13.74
CA LEU A 23 11.18 -10.10 -15.01
C LEU A 23 12.32 -9.13 -15.33
N ALA A 24 12.10 -7.83 -15.16
CA ALA A 24 13.13 -6.81 -15.37
C ALA A 24 14.32 -7.02 -14.42
N THR A 25 14.05 -7.32 -13.15
CA THR A 25 15.09 -7.56 -12.14
C THR A 25 15.91 -8.79 -12.49
N VAL A 26 15.27 -9.92 -12.78
CA VAL A 26 15.95 -11.16 -13.18
C VAL A 26 16.79 -10.93 -14.43
N PHE A 27 16.26 -10.24 -15.43
CA PHE A 27 16.98 -9.91 -16.66
C PHE A 27 18.22 -9.04 -16.40
N VAL A 28 18.05 -7.93 -15.69
CA VAL A 28 19.14 -6.98 -15.39
C VAL A 28 20.23 -7.65 -14.55
N VAL A 29 19.85 -8.34 -13.47
CA VAL A 29 20.81 -9.02 -12.59
C VAL A 29 21.57 -10.11 -13.35
N SER A 30 20.87 -10.94 -14.13
CA SER A 30 21.52 -11.99 -14.93
C SER A 30 22.53 -11.39 -15.92
N ARG A 31 22.18 -10.27 -16.57
CA ARG A 31 23.04 -9.57 -17.52
C ARG A 31 24.26 -8.95 -16.82
N LEU A 32 24.06 -8.28 -15.68
CA LEU A 32 25.15 -7.67 -14.91
C LEU A 32 26.10 -8.71 -14.33
N VAL A 33 25.58 -9.81 -13.76
CA VAL A 33 26.40 -10.93 -13.26
C VAL A 33 27.17 -11.60 -14.39
N GLY A 34 26.55 -11.76 -15.57
CA GLY A 34 27.25 -12.24 -16.75
C GLY A 34 28.41 -11.33 -17.15
N GLN A 35 28.20 -10.01 -17.15
CA GLN A 35 29.23 -9.02 -17.47
C GLN A 35 30.37 -9.01 -16.46
N MET A 36 30.09 -9.11 -15.15
CA MET A 36 31.12 -9.13 -14.11
C MET A 36 32.10 -10.32 -14.24
N LYS A 37 31.67 -11.44 -14.84
CA LYS A 37 32.52 -12.62 -15.03
C LYS A 37 33.52 -12.49 -16.17
N VAL A 38 33.24 -11.64 -17.14
CA VAL A 38 34.03 -11.55 -18.38
C VAL A 38 34.67 -10.18 -18.60
N ALA A 39 34.15 -9.14 -17.93
CA ALA A 39 34.69 -7.79 -18.02
C ALA A 39 36.04 -7.73 -17.30
N LYS A 40 37.07 -7.33 -18.03
CA LYS A 40 38.35 -6.92 -17.45
C LYS A 40 38.34 -5.40 -17.31
N PRO A 41 38.80 -4.85 -16.18
CA PRO A 41 38.89 -3.41 -16.01
C PRO A 41 39.97 -2.86 -16.93
N ASP A 42 39.55 -2.13 -17.98
CA ASP A 42 40.42 -1.36 -18.88
C ASP A 42 40.42 0.12 -18.48
N ALA A 43 40.44 0.37 -17.18
CA ALA A 43 40.28 1.70 -16.62
C ALA A 43 41.52 2.10 -15.82
N GLU A 44 41.92 3.35 -15.97
CA GLU A 44 43.02 3.92 -15.21
C GLU A 44 42.72 3.88 -13.71
N LEU A 45 43.72 3.48 -12.94
CA LEU A 45 43.70 3.60 -11.48
C LEU A 45 43.93 5.06 -11.08
N SER A 46 43.38 5.44 -9.93
CA SER A 46 43.73 6.67 -9.25
C SER A 46 45.20 6.65 -8.81
N GLU A 47 45.77 7.85 -8.63
CA GLU A 47 47.17 8.00 -8.21
C GLU A 47 47.40 7.48 -6.78
N HIS A 48 46.36 7.57 -5.94
CA HIS A 48 46.42 7.15 -4.55
C HIS A 48 45.90 5.73 -4.37
N SER A 49 46.60 4.96 -3.55
CA SER A 49 46.14 3.66 -3.06
C SER A 49 46.15 3.65 -1.54
N TRP A 50 45.21 2.91 -0.95
CA TRP A 50 45.02 2.80 0.47
C TRP A 50 45.07 1.33 0.83
N ASP A 51 46.08 0.91 1.60
CA ASP A 51 46.25 -0.49 2.03
C ASP A 51 46.27 -1.49 0.86
N GLY A 52 46.94 -1.12 -0.24
CA GLY A 52 47.02 -1.94 -1.45
C GLY A 52 45.73 -1.95 -2.30
N ILE A 53 44.69 -1.20 -1.92
CA ILE A 53 43.45 -1.03 -2.70
C ILE A 53 43.53 0.30 -3.47
N GLY A 54 43.40 0.23 -4.80
CA GLY A 54 43.29 1.39 -5.69
C GLY A 54 41.87 1.58 -6.21
N GLU A 55 41.54 2.81 -6.62
CA GLU A 55 40.21 3.13 -7.16
C GLU A 55 40.27 3.28 -8.69
N TYR A 56 39.30 2.71 -9.40
CA TYR A 56 39.19 2.91 -10.85
C TYR A 56 38.51 4.23 -11.20
N LYS A 57 39.08 4.98 -12.14
CA LYS A 57 38.48 6.20 -12.72
C LYS A 57 37.46 5.89 -13.81
N ASN A 58 36.53 4.98 -13.51
CA ASN A 58 35.44 4.65 -14.43
C ASN A 58 34.47 5.82 -14.55
N PRO A 59 33.97 6.14 -15.76
CA PRO A 59 32.85 7.04 -15.89
C PRO A 59 31.60 6.44 -15.22
N VAL A 60 30.73 7.30 -14.71
CA VAL A 60 29.46 6.87 -14.12
C VAL A 60 28.62 6.15 -15.18
N PRO A 61 27.98 5.00 -14.85
CA PRO A 61 27.12 4.31 -15.81
C PRO A 61 26.01 5.22 -16.32
N LEU A 62 25.86 5.31 -17.64
CA LEU A 62 24.86 6.20 -18.27
C LEU A 62 23.44 5.94 -17.75
N GLY A 63 23.06 4.67 -17.57
CA GLY A 63 21.75 4.31 -17.02
C GLY A 63 21.52 4.83 -15.60
N TRP A 64 22.55 4.81 -14.76
CA TRP A 64 22.49 5.39 -13.41
C TRP A 64 22.29 6.91 -13.47
N ALA A 65 23.06 7.59 -14.33
CA ALA A 65 22.99 9.05 -14.48
C ALA A 65 21.61 9.50 -14.99
N ILE A 66 21.03 8.75 -15.93
CA ILE A 66 19.66 9.00 -16.44
C ILE A 66 18.63 8.85 -15.32
N VAL A 67 18.65 7.73 -14.57
CA VAL A 67 17.70 7.49 -13.47
C VAL A 67 17.84 8.57 -12.40
N TYR A 68 19.06 8.94 -12.04
CA TYR A 68 19.32 10.01 -11.08
C TYR A 68 18.72 11.35 -11.53
N ALA A 69 18.91 11.73 -12.78
CA ALA A 69 18.31 12.94 -13.35
C ALA A 69 16.77 12.89 -13.38
N ILE A 70 16.19 11.73 -13.74
CA ILE A 70 14.73 11.52 -13.71
C ILE A 70 14.18 11.69 -12.29
N CYS A 71 14.85 11.13 -11.28
CA CYS A 71 14.43 11.30 -9.88
C CYS A 71 14.43 12.76 -9.45
N ILE A 72 15.41 13.57 -9.88
CA ILE A 72 15.43 15.01 -9.61
C ILE A 72 14.24 15.71 -10.26
N VAL A 73 14.00 15.46 -11.55
CA VAL A 73 12.86 16.05 -12.28
C VAL A 73 11.54 15.63 -11.63
N TRP A 74 11.40 14.37 -11.23
CA TRP A 74 10.24 13.86 -10.53
C TRP A 74 10.03 14.55 -9.18
N ALA A 75 11.08 14.72 -8.38
CA ALA A 75 11.00 15.40 -7.10
C ALA A 75 10.54 16.86 -7.27
N LEU A 76 11.09 17.57 -8.27
CA LEU A 76 10.67 18.94 -8.59
C LEU A 76 9.20 18.99 -9.02
N TRP A 77 8.78 18.10 -9.91
CA TRP A 77 7.38 18.01 -10.33
C TRP A 77 6.46 17.71 -9.14
N TYR A 78 6.83 16.77 -8.28
CA TYR A 78 6.05 16.36 -7.12
C TYR A 78 5.84 17.54 -6.17
N MET A 79 6.89 18.32 -5.89
CA MET A 79 6.83 19.47 -4.97
C MET A 79 6.17 20.73 -5.53
N ILE A 80 6.10 20.88 -6.86
CA ILE A 80 5.59 22.09 -7.51
C ILE A 80 4.18 21.90 -8.08
N ALA A 81 3.87 20.71 -8.60
CA ALA A 81 2.64 20.43 -9.33
C ALA A 81 1.82 19.28 -8.73
N GLY A 82 2.46 18.16 -8.34
CA GLY A 82 1.75 16.99 -7.81
C GLY A 82 1.10 17.25 -6.46
N TYR A 83 1.93 17.55 -5.46
CA TYR A 83 1.54 17.90 -4.10
C TYR A 83 2.26 19.18 -3.69
N PRO A 84 1.81 20.35 -4.17
CA PRO A 84 2.55 21.57 -3.97
C PRO A 84 2.60 21.93 -2.49
N VAL A 85 3.80 22.27 -2.01
CA VAL A 85 4.14 22.41 -0.58
C VAL A 85 3.19 23.36 0.18
N ASN A 86 2.61 24.37 -0.50
CA ASN A 86 1.76 25.39 0.12
C ASN A 86 0.30 25.35 -0.33
N SER A 87 -0.16 24.33 -1.07
CA SER A 87 -1.55 24.28 -1.56
C SER A 87 -2.28 22.97 -1.29
N TYR A 88 -1.55 21.88 -1.03
CA TYR A 88 -2.16 20.60 -0.74
C TYR A 88 -2.47 20.43 0.75
N SER A 89 -3.64 19.86 1.07
CA SER A 89 -4.07 19.53 2.43
C SER A 89 -4.60 18.11 2.48
N GLN A 90 -3.90 17.23 3.20
CA GLN A 90 -4.35 15.85 3.44
C GLN A 90 -5.71 15.81 4.14
N ILE A 91 -5.95 16.74 5.07
CA ILE A 91 -7.24 16.85 5.78
C ILE A 91 -8.34 17.33 4.81
N GLY A 92 -8.00 18.24 3.90
CA GLY A 92 -8.93 18.71 2.87
C GLY A 92 -9.35 17.57 1.94
N GLU A 93 -8.37 16.85 1.39
CA GLU A 93 -8.62 15.67 0.54
C GLU A 93 -9.45 14.61 1.27
N TYR A 94 -9.08 14.26 2.50
CA TYR A 94 -9.85 13.32 3.32
C TYR A 94 -11.31 13.78 3.52
N ASN A 95 -11.52 15.06 3.83
CA ASN A 95 -12.88 15.58 4.03
C ASN A 95 -13.71 15.51 2.73
N GLU A 96 -13.11 15.81 1.58
CA GLU A 96 -13.76 15.69 0.27
C GLU A 96 -14.09 14.22 -0.06
N GLU A 97 -13.15 13.31 0.17
CA GLU A 97 -13.34 11.86 -0.02
C GLU A 97 -14.46 11.31 0.87
N VAL A 98 -14.43 11.65 2.17
CA VAL A 98 -15.47 11.23 3.13
C VAL A 98 -16.83 11.82 2.76
N ALA A 99 -16.89 13.10 2.38
CA ALA A 99 -18.14 13.71 1.95
C ALA A 99 -18.72 12.99 0.71
N ALA A 100 -17.87 12.70 -0.29
CA ALA A 100 -18.28 11.98 -1.49
C ALA A 100 -18.70 10.52 -1.19
N ALA A 101 -17.97 9.83 -0.30
CA ALA A 101 -18.28 8.48 0.13
C ALA A 101 -19.60 8.43 0.90
N ASN A 102 -19.81 9.34 1.85
CA ASN A 102 -21.05 9.46 2.62
C ASN A 102 -22.25 9.76 1.71
N ALA A 103 -22.13 10.70 0.77
CA ALA A 103 -23.20 11.00 -0.17
C ALA A 103 -23.60 9.77 -1.02
N LYS A 104 -22.62 8.98 -1.48
CA LYS A 104 -22.88 7.72 -2.19
C LYS A 104 -23.53 6.68 -1.28
N PHE A 105 -23.04 6.55 -0.05
CA PHE A 105 -23.55 5.62 0.95
C PHE A 105 -25.00 5.95 1.31
N GLU A 106 -25.29 7.18 1.71
CA GLU A 106 -26.64 7.66 2.03
C GLU A 106 -27.61 7.43 0.88
N LYS A 107 -27.21 7.78 -0.36
CA LYS A 107 -28.04 7.55 -1.55
C LYS A 107 -28.30 6.06 -1.78
N ARG A 108 -27.30 5.19 -1.58
CA ARG A 108 -27.43 3.75 -1.79
C ARG A 108 -28.33 3.10 -0.74
N PHE A 109 -28.29 3.58 0.50
CA PHE A 109 -28.95 2.97 1.65
C PHE A 109 -30.15 3.75 2.19
N ALA A 110 -30.65 4.76 1.47
CA ALA A 110 -31.75 5.63 1.91
C ALA A 110 -33.04 4.87 2.30
N ASN A 111 -33.34 3.74 1.65
CA ASN A 111 -34.53 2.92 1.91
C ASN A 111 -34.17 1.43 1.94
N VAL A 112 -33.21 1.07 2.79
CA VAL A 112 -32.72 -0.30 2.93
C VAL A 112 -33.68 -1.17 3.77
N ASP A 113 -33.81 -2.44 3.40
CA ASP A 113 -34.66 -3.39 4.11
C ASP A 113 -34.03 -3.89 5.43
N ALA A 114 -34.86 -4.44 6.31
CA ALA A 114 -34.43 -4.89 7.63
C ALA A 114 -33.38 -6.01 7.60
N LYS A 115 -33.41 -6.90 6.59
CA LYS A 115 -32.43 -7.98 6.47
C LYS A 115 -31.06 -7.42 6.11
N THR A 116 -31.01 -6.46 5.18
CA THR A 116 -29.75 -5.79 4.83
C THR A 116 -29.22 -4.97 6.00
N LEU A 117 -30.07 -4.24 6.73
CA LEU A 117 -29.67 -3.52 7.95
C LEU A 117 -29.08 -4.47 9.01
N HIS A 118 -29.70 -5.62 9.22
CA HIS A 118 -29.17 -6.63 10.15
C HIS A 118 -27.79 -7.12 9.71
N ALA A 119 -27.60 -7.47 8.43
CA ALA A 119 -26.32 -7.94 7.93
C ALA A 119 -25.21 -6.87 8.05
N MET A 120 -25.54 -5.59 7.83
CA MET A 120 -24.61 -4.47 8.04
C MET A 120 -24.23 -4.33 9.52
N GLY A 121 -25.22 -4.35 10.41
CA GLY A 121 -25.02 -4.29 11.86
C GLY A 121 -24.22 -5.47 12.40
N GLU A 122 -24.50 -6.68 11.93
CA GLU A 122 -23.76 -7.89 12.27
C GLU A 122 -22.29 -7.79 11.84
N SER A 123 -22.03 -7.30 10.62
CA SER A 123 -20.66 -7.06 10.16
C SER A 123 -19.92 -6.06 11.04
N LEU A 124 -20.58 -4.96 11.44
CA LEU A 124 -20.01 -3.97 12.35
C LEU A 124 -19.76 -4.56 13.75
N PHE A 125 -20.72 -5.32 14.27
CA PHE A 125 -20.64 -5.99 15.57
C PHE A 125 -19.44 -6.95 15.62
N LEU A 126 -19.26 -7.77 14.57
CA LEU A 126 -18.16 -8.71 14.47
C LEU A 126 -16.79 -8.03 14.47
N VAL A 127 -16.67 -6.84 13.89
CA VAL A 127 -15.39 -6.11 13.82
C VAL A 127 -15.12 -5.25 15.07
N GLN A 128 -16.15 -4.58 15.60
CA GLN A 128 -15.97 -3.55 16.63
C GLN A 128 -16.38 -4.00 18.04
N CYS A 129 -17.29 -4.96 18.17
CA CYS A 129 -17.94 -5.30 19.44
C CYS A 129 -17.61 -6.72 19.94
N SER A 130 -17.42 -7.67 19.02
CA SER A 130 -17.29 -9.10 19.34
C SER A 130 -16.08 -9.44 20.21
N SER A 131 -15.04 -8.62 20.17
CA SER A 131 -13.82 -8.78 20.98
C SER A 131 -14.12 -8.75 22.48
N CYS A 132 -15.13 -7.98 22.89
CA CYS A 132 -15.58 -7.87 24.27
C CYS A 132 -16.90 -8.61 24.51
N HIS A 133 -17.83 -8.58 23.56
CA HIS A 133 -19.19 -9.12 23.75
C HIS A 133 -19.38 -10.56 23.23
N GLY A 134 -18.30 -11.20 22.78
CA GLY A 134 -18.39 -12.51 22.13
C GLY A 134 -18.89 -12.41 20.69
N ILE A 135 -18.59 -13.43 19.89
CA ILE A 135 -18.94 -13.46 18.45
C ILE A 135 -20.46 -13.45 18.25
N THR A 136 -21.19 -14.05 19.19
CA THR A 136 -22.64 -14.19 19.19
C THR A 136 -23.36 -13.19 20.10
N GLY A 137 -22.63 -12.28 20.74
CA GLY A 137 -23.22 -11.33 21.69
C GLY A 137 -23.58 -11.91 23.06
N ASP A 138 -23.26 -13.17 23.32
CA ASP A 138 -23.53 -13.90 24.56
C ASP A 138 -22.47 -13.68 25.66
N GLY A 139 -21.52 -12.75 25.42
CA GLY A 139 -20.47 -12.42 26.36
C GLY A 139 -19.29 -13.40 26.31
N ILE A 140 -18.49 -13.40 27.38
CA ILE A 140 -17.25 -14.20 27.46
C ILE A 140 -17.16 -14.86 28.83
N ASN A 141 -17.74 -16.05 29.01
CA ASN A 141 -17.61 -16.87 30.22
C ASN A 141 -17.75 -16.07 31.54
N GLY A 142 -18.77 -15.20 31.62
CA GLY A 142 -19.04 -14.35 32.79
C GLY A 142 -18.15 -13.11 32.95
N LYS A 143 -17.22 -12.85 32.03
CA LYS A 143 -16.38 -11.63 32.02
C LYS A 143 -17.03 -10.44 31.30
N ALA A 144 -17.88 -10.73 30.34
CA ALA A 144 -18.66 -9.75 29.61
C ALA A 144 -20.13 -10.14 29.64
N ALA A 145 -21.01 -9.13 29.70
CA ALA A 145 -22.45 -9.32 29.77
C ALA A 145 -22.99 -9.93 28.47
N ASP A 146 -23.93 -10.85 28.64
CA ASP A 146 -24.72 -11.45 27.57
C ASP A 146 -25.75 -10.43 27.07
N LEU A 147 -25.48 -9.84 25.90
CA LEU A 147 -26.32 -8.82 25.27
C LEU A 147 -27.68 -9.36 24.81
N SER A 148 -27.86 -10.69 24.70
CA SER A 148 -29.17 -11.28 24.40
C SER A 148 -30.12 -11.23 25.60
N LYS A 149 -29.58 -11.12 26.81
CA LYS A 149 -30.33 -11.03 28.07
C LYS A 149 -30.24 -9.66 28.73
N TRP A 150 -29.23 -8.87 28.39
CA TRP A 150 -28.99 -7.58 29.02
C TRP A 150 -30.18 -6.63 28.81
N GLY A 151 -30.84 -6.25 29.91
CA GLY A 151 -32.02 -5.38 29.90
C GLY A 151 -33.37 -6.10 29.72
N SER A 152 -33.39 -7.43 29.65
CA SER A 152 -34.62 -8.23 29.73
C SER A 152 -34.94 -8.61 31.18
N GLU A 153 -36.16 -9.09 31.44
CA GLU A 153 -36.55 -9.62 32.77
C GLU A 153 -35.67 -10.79 33.22
N GLU A 154 -35.13 -11.59 32.30
CA GLU A 154 -34.20 -12.69 32.61
C GLU A 154 -32.79 -12.21 32.96
N GLY A 155 -32.43 -10.98 32.59
CA GLY A 155 -31.11 -10.38 32.83
C GLY A 155 -31.07 -9.37 33.99
N ILE A 156 -32.21 -9.09 34.63
CA ILE A 156 -32.35 -8.28 35.85
C ILE A 156 -32.43 -9.21 37.07
#